data_AF-A0A959EWE2-F1
#
_entry.id   AF-A0A959EWE2-F1
#
_cell.length_a   1.000
_cell.length_b   1.000
_cell.length_c   1.000
_cell.angle_alpha   90.00
_cell.angle_beta   90.00
_cell.angle_gamma   90.00
#
_symmetry.space_group_name_H-M   'P 1'
#
loop_
_entity.id
_entity.type
_entity.pdbx_description
1 polymer ?
#
loop_
_entity_poly.entity_id
_entity_poly.type
_entity_poly.pdbx_seq_one_letter_code
_entity_poly.pdbx_strand_id
1 'polypeptide(L)' 'HKLVGFNLLPEKFTMGELQQLYETILDKELVRSNFQRKMLSLGIFERLEKKMTGAANKAPYLYRVELNTLRNKD' A
#
# COMPACT_ATOMS: atom_id res chain seq x y z
N HIS A 1 -5.99 -17.80 6.88
CA HIS A 1 -7.08 -16.82 6.69
C HIS A 1 -6.74 -15.89 5.53
N LYS A 2 -7.60 -15.77 4.51
CA LYS A 2 -7.38 -14.87 3.36
C LYS A 2 -7.63 -13.42 3.81
N LEU A 3 -6.63 -12.56 3.70
CA LEU A 3 -6.74 -11.14 4.07
C LEU A 3 -7.65 -10.43 3.05
N VAL A 4 -8.92 -10.24 3.42
CA VAL A 4 -9.99 -9.72 2.55
C VAL A 4 -9.68 -8.31 2.01
N GLY A 5 -8.91 -7.51 2.77
CA GLY A 5 -8.58 -6.13 2.38
C GLY A 5 -7.69 -5.98 1.15
N PHE A 6 -6.86 -6.98 0.80
CA PHE A 6 -5.94 -6.88 -0.34
C PHE A 6 -6.61 -7.21 -1.69
N ASN A 7 -7.73 -7.93 -1.69
CA ASN A 7 -8.50 -8.20 -2.90
C ASN A 7 -9.20 -6.94 -3.46
N LEU A 8 -9.31 -5.89 -2.66
CA LEU A 8 -9.91 -4.60 -3.05
C LEU A 8 -8.88 -3.62 -3.60
N LEU A 9 -7.59 -3.96 -3.54
CA LEU A 9 -6.51 -3.13 -4.08
C LEU A 9 -6.16 -3.56 -5.50
N PRO A 10 -5.82 -2.62 -6.39
CA PRO A 10 -5.23 -2.95 -7.68
C PRO A 10 -3.88 -3.66 -7.49
N GLU A 11 -3.40 -4.38 -8.52
CA GLU A 11 -2.11 -5.09 -8.44
C GLU A 11 -0.93 -4.17 -8.09
N LYS A 12 -0.99 -2.92 -8.56
CA LYS A 12 -0.06 -1.85 -8.23
C LYS A 12 -0.84 -0.67 -7.66
N PHE A 13 -0.42 -0.19 -6.50
CA PHE A 13 -1.05 0.94 -5.82
C PHE A 13 0.00 1.87 -5.23
N THR A 14 -0.38 3.12 -5.00
CA THR A 14 0.40 4.07 -4.22
C THR A 14 0.11 3.90 -2.75
N MET A 15 1.04 4.30 -1.90
CA MET A 15 0.82 4.29 -0.45
C MET A 15 -0.34 5.22 -0.01
N GLY A 16 -0.68 6.21 -0.84
CA GLY A 16 -1.84 7.07 -0.62
C GLY A 16 -3.17 6.37 -0.93
N GLU A 17 -3.24 5.60 -2.01
CA GLU A 17 -4.43 4.78 -2.33
C GLU A 17 -4.66 3.70 -1.26
N LEU A 18 -3.58 3.08 -0.75
CA LEU A 18 -3.66 2.17 0.39
C LEU A 18 -4.20 2.88 1.65
N GLN A 19 -3.70 4.08 1.94
CA GLN A 19 -4.19 4.87 3.08
C GLN A 19 -5.69 5.17 2.94
N GLN A 20 -6.13 5.67 1.78
CA GLN A 20 -7.54 6.00 1.53
C GLN A 20 -8.47 4.80 1.70
N LEU A 21 -8.06 3.62 1.25
CA LEU A 21 -8.83 2.39 1.46
C LEU A 21 -8.99 2.09 2.95
N TYR A 22 -7.89 2.17 3.72
CA TYR A 22 -7.93 1.93 5.17
C TYR A 22 -8.76 2.98 5.91
N GLU A 23 -8.65 4.26 5.53
CA GLU A 23 -9.45 5.34 6.12
C GLU A 23 -10.94 5.14 5.83
N THR A 24 -11.28 4.69 4.61
CA THR A 24 -12.66 4.38 4.20
C THR A 24 -13.23 3.20 4.98
N ILE A 25 -12.45 2.14 5.17
CA ILE A 25 -12.89 0.95 5.93
C ILE A 25 -13.03 1.27 7.43
N LEU A 26 -12.15 2.11 7.97
CA LEU A 26 -12.11 2.46 9.39
C LEU A 26 -12.96 3.68 9.76
N ASP A 27 -13.53 4.37 8.77
CA ASP A 27 -14.23 5.66 8.89
C ASP A 27 -13.45 6.68 9.74
N LYS A 28 -12.15 6.79 9.47
CA LYS A 28 -11.22 7.61 10.26
C LYS A 28 -10.03 8.05 9.45
N GLU A 29 -9.60 9.30 9.63
CA GLU A 29 -8.36 9.82 9.07
C GLU A 29 -7.11 9.24 9.76
N LEU A 30 -6.11 8.91 8.94
CA LEU A 30 -4.83 8.38 9.38
C LEU A 30 -3.72 9.39 9.07
N VAL A 31 -2.83 9.58 10.05
CA VAL A 31 -1.65 10.43 9.85
C VAL A 31 -0.72 9.76 8.83
N ARG A 32 -0.59 10.38 7.66
CA ARG A 32 0.16 9.85 6.50
C ARG A 32 1.54 9.31 6.87
N SER A 33 2.37 10.08 7.58
CA SER A 33 3.73 9.66 7.93
C SER A 33 3.77 8.39 8.79
N ASN A 34 2.86 8.30 9.78
CA ASN A 34 2.75 7.14 10.65
C ASN A 34 2.21 5.93 9.89
N PHE A 35 1.22 6.13 9.03
CA PHE A 35 0.68 5.08 8.18
C PHE A 35 1.75 4.51 7.24
N GLN A 36 2.46 5.37 6.51
CA GLN A 36 3.53 4.96 5.61
C GLN A 36 4.63 4.19 6.35
N ARG A 37 5.09 4.69 7.51
CA ARG A 37 6.08 4.01 8.33
C ARG A 37 5.59 2.64 8.79
N LYS A 38 4.34 2.55 9.27
CA LYS A 38 3.72 1.31 9.73
C LYS A 38 3.62 0.29 8.60
N MET A 39 3.07 0.68 7.45
CA MET A 39 2.93 -0.22 6.29
C MET A 39 4.29 -0.71 5.80
N LEU A 40 5.27 0.17 5.59
CA LEU A 40 6.60 -0.24 5.14
C LEU A 40 7.32 -1.15 6.15
N SER A 41 7.08 -0.96 7.46
CA SER A 41 7.66 -1.82 8.50
C SER A 41 7.16 -3.26 8.48
N LEU A 42 6.02 -3.53 7.80
CA LEU A 42 5.52 -4.90 7.66
C LEU A 42 6.45 -5.77 6.81
N GLY A 43 7.27 -5.17 5.95
CA GLY A 43 8.23 -5.88 5.09
C GLY A 43 7.58 -6.75 4.01
N ILE A 44 6.31 -6.48 3.67
CA ILE A 44 5.51 -7.24 2.70
C ILE A 44 5.26 -6.49 1.38
N PHE A 45 5.85 -5.30 1.23
CA PHE A 45 5.62 -4.43 0.08
C PHE A 45 6.88 -4.32 -0.77
N GLU A 46 6.75 -4.71 -2.03
CA GLU A 46 7.74 -4.44 -3.07
C GLU A 46 7.53 -3.00 -3.57
N ARG A 47 8.58 -2.17 -3.54
CA ARG A 47 8.55 -0.82 -4.14
C ARG A 47 8.84 -0.94 -5.64
N LEU A 48 7.96 -0.36 -6.44
CA LEU A 48 8.02 -0.38 -7.90
C LEU A 48 8.41 0.99 -8.47
N GLU A 49 8.20 1.18 -9.77
CA GLU A 49 8.36 2.45 -10.46
C GLU A 49 7.46 3.57 -9.90
N LYS A 50 7.76 4.81 -10.27
CA LYS A 50 6.86 5.94 -9.97
C LYS A 50 5.62 5.87 -10.85
N LYS A 51 4.46 6.25 -10.30
CA LYS A 51 3.20 6.40 -11.04
C LYS A 51 3.37 7.48 -12.12
N MET A 52 3.37 7.09 -13.39
CA MET A 52 3.46 8.06 -14.49
C MET A 52 2.16 8.85 -14.59
N THR A 53 2.24 10.15 -14.29
CA THR A 53 1.09 11.09 -14.39
C THR A 53 1.34 12.21 -15.41
N GLY A 54 2.44 12.15 -16.17
CA GLY A 54 2.88 13.24 -17.05
C GLY A 54 3.57 14.41 -16.32
N ALA A 55 3.42 14.53 -15.00
CA ALA A 55 4.11 15.52 -14.18
C ALA A 55 5.31 14.89 -13.43
N ALA A 56 6.52 15.09 -13.96
CA ALA A 56 7.72 14.36 -13.54
C ALA A 56 8.17 14.56 -12.08
N ASN A 57 7.85 15.70 -11.46
CA ASN A 57 8.56 16.11 -10.23
C ASN A 57 7.93 15.65 -8.91
N LYS A 58 6.70 15.09 -8.90
CA LYS A 58 6.01 14.70 -7.65
C LYS A 58 5.29 13.35 -7.70
N ALA A 59 5.56 12.53 -8.71
CA ALA A 59 4.92 11.23 -8.86
C ALA A 59 5.20 10.30 -7.65
N PRO A 60 4.17 9.73 -7.01
CA PRO A 60 4.34 8.76 -5.93
C PRO A 60 4.90 7.44 -6.47
N TYR A 61 5.55 6.67 -5.60
CA TYR A 61 5.95 5.29 -5.92
C TYR A 61 4.74 4.37 -5.92
N LEU A 62 4.75 3.41 -6.85
CA LEU A 62 3.87 2.25 -6.83
C LEU A 62 4.45 1.17 -5.91
N TYR A 63 3.56 0.34 -5.40
CA TYR A 63 3.85 -0.78 -4.52
C TYR A 63 2.97 -1.96 -4.91
N ARG A 64 3.46 -3.17 -4.60
CA ARG A 64 2.72 -4.43 -4.70
C ARG A 64 2.97 -5.27 -3.45
N VAL A 65 1.96 -6.04 -3.05
CA VAL A 65 2.10 -6.98 -1.93
C VAL A 65 2.79 -8.24 -2.39
N GLU A 66 3.86 -8.61 -1.69
CA GLU A 66 4.58 -9.84 -1.98
C GLU A 66 3.91 -11.02 -1.25
N LEU A 67 2.96 -11.68 -1.91
CA LEU A 67 2.17 -12.78 -1.34
C LEU A 67 3.01 -13.96 -0.85
N ASN A 68 4.23 -14.13 -1.38
CA ASN A 68 5.17 -15.16 -0.93
C ASN A 68 5.67 -14.91 0.50
N THR A 69 5.76 -13.65 0.94
CA THR A 69 6.16 -13.31 2.32
C THR A 69 5.06 -13.61 3.35
N LEU A 70 3.80 -13.64 2.90
CA LEU A 70 2.63 -13.93 3.75
C LEU A 70 2.40 -15.42 3.98
N ARG A 71 2.98 -16.30 3.13
CA ARG A 71 2.83 -17.77 3.24
C ARG A 71 3.83 -18.44 4.18
N ASN A 72 4.87 -17.72 4.59
CA ASN A 72 6.00 -18.25 5.38
C ASN A 72 5.99 -17.77 6.85
N LYS A 73 4.92 -17.11 7.30
CA LYS A 73 4.76 -16.59 8.67
C LYS A 73 3.71 -17.34 9.50
N ASP A 74 3.20 -18.45 9.00
CA ASP A 74 2.36 -19.41 9.75
C ASP A 74 3.20 -20.57 10.26
#